data_AF-R6P4C2-F1
#
_entry.id   AF-R6P4C2-F1
#
_cell.length_a   1.000
_cell.length_b   1.000
_cell.length_c   1.000
_cell.angle_alpha   90.00
_cell.angle_beta   90.00
_cell.angle_gamma   90.00
#
_symmetry.space_group_name_H-M   'P 1'
#
loop_
_entity.id
_entity.type
_entity.pdbx_description
1 polymer ?
#
loop_
_entity_poly.entity_id
_entity_poly.type
_entity_poly.pdbx_seq_one_letter_code
_entity_poly.pdbx_strand_id
1 'polypeptide(L)'
;MNRQSDKITAIYCRLSRDDELTGESNSIVNQKAILKKYAKEQGFRNIQFFVDDGYSGANFNRPDWNRMIELVKDDKIGVIIAKDMSRIGRNYLEVGLYTEMLFPEHDVRFIAVNSGVDSANQQDNDFTPFLNIINEFYVKDSSKKVKAVMKQKGESGEYLTTNPPYGYMKDPDNPKRHWIVDDEAAAVVRQIFAWCMEGFGPSQIAKKLKEAKVDCPTVHWMKMGRNAPAKTPDNPYDWAPRTITGILEKQEYLGHMVNFKTRKQSYKSKKKLENPPDQWKIFENTHEAIIDEETFARVQELRKNKRRPARTGKTNMFSGLVRCADCGEKLYYCTSNSFETRQDHFVCSTSRKKGKEVCDTHFIRAVVLEEGTLQHMRLVIRCVADYEDTFRRALGAKRSEEAKKELSAKKRTLQKSENRLAELDRLFKRIYEDMVNGKLSEARFQMLADDYEQEQADLRVKIEMLGNEIQNQEDQAENVDRFIRQAKKYLYLEKLTPTILNDMVNAVYVHAPDKSSGHRVQDVTISYNYIGILPANLLYDVMNGKAA
;
A
#
# COMPACT_ATOMS: atom_id res chain seq x y z
N MET A 1 40.42 58.26 -6.18
CA MET A 1 40.72 57.89 -7.59
C MET A 1 40.70 56.36 -7.69
N ASN A 2 39.62 55.78 -8.20
CA ASN A 2 39.44 54.32 -8.29
C ASN A 2 40.37 53.73 -9.36
N ARG A 3 41.37 52.94 -8.95
CA ARG A 3 42.12 52.05 -9.84
C ARG A 3 41.21 50.86 -10.20
N GLN A 4 40.34 50.98 -11.20
CA GLN A 4 39.67 49.81 -11.76
C GLN A 4 40.64 49.11 -12.71
N SER A 5 40.87 47.80 -12.53
CA SER A 5 41.59 46.96 -13.49
C SER A 5 40.83 46.90 -14.83
N ASP A 6 41.51 46.65 -15.95
CA ASP A 6 40.88 46.44 -17.28
C ASP A 6 39.99 45.17 -17.38
N LYS A 7 39.79 44.46 -16.27
CA LYS A 7 38.91 43.29 -16.15
C LYS A 7 37.45 43.63 -16.51
N ILE A 8 36.72 42.61 -16.96
CA ILE A 8 35.34 42.70 -17.42
C ILE A 8 34.40 43.06 -16.27
N THR A 9 33.47 43.98 -16.52
CA THR A 9 32.27 44.21 -15.69
C THR A 9 31.12 43.39 -16.27
N ALA A 10 30.80 42.27 -15.64
CA ALA A 10 29.74 41.36 -16.05
C ALA A 10 28.37 41.82 -15.50
N ILE A 11 27.42 42.09 -16.39
CA ILE A 11 26.02 42.35 -16.05
C ILE A 11 25.22 41.07 -16.27
N TYR A 12 24.70 40.49 -15.19
CA TYR A 12 23.90 39.27 -15.23
C TYR A 12 22.41 39.56 -15.13
N CYS A 13 21.66 39.16 -16.16
CA CYS A 13 20.20 39.31 -16.24
C CYS A 13 19.54 37.92 -16.34
N ARG A 14 18.46 37.71 -15.57
CA ARG A 14 17.70 36.46 -15.60
C ARG A 14 16.21 36.71 -15.48
N LEU A 15 15.43 35.99 -16.30
CA LEU A 15 13.97 35.93 -16.22
C LEU A 15 13.53 34.47 -16.10
N SER A 16 12.65 34.17 -15.14
CA SER A 16 12.02 32.85 -15.07
C SER A 16 10.62 32.90 -15.67
N ARG A 17 10.12 31.76 -16.16
CA ARG A 17 8.75 31.64 -16.68
C ARG A 17 7.66 32.06 -15.67
N ASP A 18 7.92 31.89 -14.38
CA ASP A 18 6.99 32.34 -13.32
C ASP A 18 7.00 33.87 -13.14
N ASP A 19 8.11 34.55 -13.49
CA ASP A 19 8.28 36.00 -13.35
C ASP A 19 7.76 36.79 -14.58
N GLU A 20 7.47 36.12 -15.71
CA GLU A 20 6.91 36.74 -16.93
C GLU A 20 5.55 37.41 -16.66
N LEU A 21 4.78 36.90 -15.69
CA LEU A 21 3.44 37.40 -15.33
C LEU A 21 3.46 38.70 -14.50
N THR A 22 4.63 39.14 -14.03
CA THR A 22 4.77 40.23 -13.02
C THR A 22 5.03 41.63 -13.60
N GLY A 23 4.87 41.84 -14.91
CA GLY A 23 4.87 43.16 -15.56
C GLY A 23 6.21 43.62 -16.18
N GLU A 24 6.16 44.72 -16.94
CA GLU A 24 7.25 45.23 -17.80
C GLU A 24 8.58 45.50 -17.06
N SER A 25 8.51 45.79 -15.75
CA SER A 25 9.67 46.08 -14.89
C SER A 25 10.66 44.91 -14.78
N ASN A 26 10.20 43.66 -14.94
CA ASN A 26 11.04 42.47 -14.84
C ASN A 26 11.58 41.97 -16.16
N SER A 27 11.19 42.57 -17.29
CA SER A 27 11.74 42.21 -18.61
C SER A 27 13.27 42.29 -18.65
N ILE A 28 13.90 41.36 -19.37
CA ILE A 28 15.36 41.36 -19.58
C ILE A 28 15.84 42.70 -20.17
N VAL A 29 15.03 43.31 -21.03
CA VAL A 29 15.31 44.62 -21.66
C VAL A 29 15.44 45.71 -20.60
N ASN A 30 14.48 45.78 -19.66
CA ASN A 30 14.52 46.77 -18.59
C ASN A 30 15.67 46.49 -17.59
N GLN A 31 15.93 45.22 -17.25
CA GLN A 31 17.07 44.83 -16.42
C GLN A 31 18.40 45.32 -17.03
N LYS A 32 18.61 45.10 -18.34
CA LYS A 32 19.80 45.58 -19.04
C LYS A 32 19.92 47.10 -19.01
N ALA A 33 18.83 47.83 -19.23
CA ALA A 33 18.84 49.29 -19.25
C ALA A 33 19.22 49.89 -17.88
N ILE A 34 18.59 49.40 -16.81
CA ILE A 34 18.84 49.84 -15.43
C ILE A 34 20.29 49.54 -15.02
N LEU A 35 20.74 48.30 -15.22
CA LEU A 35 22.08 47.88 -14.79
C LEU A 35 23.19 48.55 -15.62
N LYS A 36 22.96 48.79 -16.91
CA LYS A 36 23.90 49.53 -17.77
C LYS A 36 24.02 50.99 -17.34
N LYS A 37 22.91 51.62 -16.97
CA LYS A 37 22.90 53.00 -16.46
C LYS A 37 23.67 53.09 -15.14
N TYR A 38 23.35 52.21 -14.19
CA TYR A 38 24.06 52.09 -12.91
C TYR A 38 25.57 51.86 -13.10
N ALA A 39 25.95 50.93 -13.99
CA ALA A 39 27.35 50.62 -14.25
C ALA A 39 28.14 51.84 -14.77
N LYS A 40 27.53 52.64 -15.65
CA LYS A 40 28.12 53.87 -16.18
C LYS A 40 28.23 54.97 -15.12
N GLU A 41 27.20 55.16 -14.30
CA GLU A 41 27.18 56.17 -13.24
C GLU A 41 28.23 55.91 -12.17
N GLN A 42 28.48 54.63 -11.85
CA GLN A 42 29.55 54.20 -10.93
C GLN A 42 30.94 54.15 -11.57
N GLY A 43 31.05 54.47 -12.87
CA GLY A 43 32.32 54.53 -13.60
C GLY A 43 32.90 53.18 -14.01
N PHE A 44 32.12 52.10 -13.99
CA PHE A 44 32.60 50.77 -14.37
C PHE A 44 32.84 50.66 -15.88
N ARG A 45 34.01 50.12 -16.27
CA ARG A 45 34.44 49.94 -17.66
C ARG A 45 34.33 48.48 -18.12
N ASN A 46 34.46 48.24 -19.43
CA ASN A 46 34.44 46.91 -20.06
C ASN A 46 33.17 46.08 -19.73
N ILE A 47 32.00 46.65 -20.05
CA ILE A 47 30.69 46.06 -19.73
C ILE A 47 30.33 44.93 -20.70
N GLN A 48 30.05 43.73 -20.18
CA GLN A 48 29.53 42.60 -20.94
C GLN A 48 28.23 42.07 -20.33
N PHE A 49 27.31 41.61 -21.17
CA PHE A 49 26.02 41.06 -20.73
C PHE A 49 26.01 39.53 -20.75
N PHE A 50 25.42 38.95 -19.72
CA PHE A 50 25.15 37.53 -19.56
C PHE A 50 23.66 37.36 -19.26
N VAL A 51 22.95 36.59 -20.07
CA VAL A 51 21.49 36.56 -20.10
C VAL A 51 20.97 35.14 -20.14
N ASP A 52 20.24 34.76 -19.10
CA ASP A 52 19.50 33.48 -19.06
C ASP A 52 17.99 33.74 -19.04
N ASP A 53 17.33 33.50 -20.18
CA ASP A 53 15.88 33.65 -20.33
C ASP A 53 15.15 32.31 -20.19
N GLY A 54 14.05 32.29 -19.42
CA GLY A 54 13.27 31.08 -19.12
C GLY A 54 13.89 30.14 -18.07
N TYR A 55 14.97 30.52 -17.39
CA TYR A 55 15.65 29.68 -16.39
C TYR A 55 15.18 29.95 -14.95
N SER A 56 14.94 28.87 -14.19
CA SER A 56 14.56 28.95 -12.78
C SER A 56 15.73 29.33 -11.87
N GLY A 57 15.46 30.15 -10.86
CA GLY A 57 16.43 30.52 -9.82
C GLY A 57 16.88 29.35 -8.94
N ALA A 58 16.20 28.20 -8.99
CA ALA A 58 16.54 27.02 -8.19
C ALA A 58 17.59 26.09 -8.83
N ASN A 59 17.98 26.31 -10.10
CA ASN A 59 18.97 25.51 -10.82
C ASN A 59 20.10 26.43 -11.30
N PHE A 60 21.36 26.04 -11.08
CA PHE A 60 22.55 26.80 -11.50
C PHE A 60 23.19 26.32 -12.79
N ASN A 61 22.74 25.18 -13.35
CA ASN A 61 23.18 24.77 -14.68
C ASN A 61 22.49 25.61 -15.76
N ARG A 62 23.07 26.77 -16.06
CA ARG A 62 22.56 27.73 -17.05
C ARG A 62 23.68 28.16 -18.00
N PRO A 63 23.41 28.30 -19.31
CA PRO A 63 24.45 28.55 -20.31
C PRO A 63 25.28 29.80 -20.05
N ASP A 64 24.63 30.95 -19.83
CA ASP A 64 25.35 32.23 -19.69
C ASP A 64 25.88 32.43 -18.26
N TRP A 65 25.22 31.85 -17.25
CA TRP A 65 25.80 31.74 -15.91
C TRP A 65 27.11 30.95 -15.92
N ASN A 66 27.14 29.75 -16.51
CA ASN A 66 28.34 28.92 -16.56
C ASN A 66 29.47 29.61 -17.31
N ARG A 67 29.17 30.25 -18.45
CA ARG A 67 30.13 31.06 -19.21
C ARG A 67 30.70 32.21 -18.38
N MET A 68 29.87 32.88 -17.58
CA MET A 68 30.34 33.94 -16.67
C MET A 68 31.27 33.37 -15.60
N ILE A 69 30.91 32.24 -14.98
CA ILE A 69 31.71 31.61 -13.93
C ILE A 69 33.05 31.09 -14.46
N GLU A 70 33.12 30.58 -15.69
CA GLU A 70 34.40 30.22 -16.34
C GLU A 70 35.31 31.44 -16.49
N LEU A 71 34.76 32.60 -16.89
CA LEU A 71 35.52 33.85 -16.99
C LEU A 71 35.93 34.42 -15.63
N VAL A 72 35.20 34.12 -14.56
CA VAL A 72 35.62 34.42 -13.17
C VAL A 72 36.83 33.56 -12.80
N LYS A 73 36.78 32.25 -13.07
CA LYS A 73 37.88 31.32 -12.77
C LYS A 73 39.15 31.63 -13.56
N ASP A 74 39.01 32.21 -14.74
CA ASP A 74 40.10 32.70 -15.59
C ASP A 74 40.63 34.09 -15.17
N ASP A 75 40.15 34.68 -14.05
CA ASP A 75 40.49 36.02 -13.55
C ASP A 75 40.19 37.18 -14.52
N LYS A 76 39.32 36.95 -15.52
CA LYS A 76 38.98 37.94 -16.55
C LYS A 76 37.87 38.90 -16.13
N ILE A 77 37.05 38.53 -15.15
CA ILE A 77 35.98 39.37 -14.59
C ILE A 77 36.47 40.01 -13.30
N GLY A 78 36.18 41.30 -13.11
CA GLY A 78 36.50 42.04 -11.88
C GLY A 78 35.27 42.52 -11.13
N VAL A 79 34.13 42.66 -11.81
CA VAL A 79 32.88 43.13 -11.19
C VAL A 79 31.69 42.35 -11.77
N ILE A 80 30.79 41.86 -10.92
CA ILE A 80 29.52 41.25 -11.32
C ILE A 80 28.38 42.11 -10.77
N ILE A 81 27.46 42.52 -11.66
CA ILE A 81 26.31 43.35 -11.32
C ILE A 81 25.02 42.62 -11.69
N ALA A 82 24.11 42.49 -10.74
CA ALA A 82 22.77 41.95 -10.93
C ALA A 82 21.70 42.91 -10.40
N LYS A 83 20.46 42.77 -10.89
CA LYS A 83 19.33 43.60 -10.42
C LYS A 83 19.02 43.34 -8.94
N ASP A 84 18.90 42.06 -8.58
CA ASP A 84 18.59 41.58 -7.24
C ASP A 84 19.34 40.26 -6.97
N MET A 85 19.51 39.89 -5.70
CA MET A 85 20.06 38.58 -5.29
C MET A 85 19.30 37.41 -5.93
N SER A 86 18.00 37.58 -6.13
CA SER A 86 17.14 36.57 -6.76
C SER A 86 17.57 36.22 -8.19
N ARG A 87 18.31 37.09 -8.90
CA ARG A 87 18.79 36.83 -10.27
C ARG A 87 19.87 35.75 -10.27
N ILE A 88 20.80 35.80 -9.31
CA ILE A 88 21.88 34.82 -9.14
C ILE A 88 21.31 33.43 -8.84
N GLY A 89 20.49 33.31 -7.80
CA GLY A 89 19.81 32.06 -7.50
C GLY A 89 19.03 32.09 -6.20
N ARG A 90 18.28 31.01 -5.96
CA ARG A 90 17.44 30.79 -4.77
C ARG A 90 17.98 29.63 -3.90
N ASN A 91 19.02 28.90 -4.35
CA ASN A 91 19.67 27.85 -3.56
C ASN A 91 20.80 28.47 -2.71
N TYR A 92 20.56 28.60 -1.40
CA TYR A 92 21.44 29.27 -0.44
C TYR A 92 22.89 28.74 -0.43
N LEU A 93 23.09 27.41 -0.50
CA LEU A 93 24.43 26.82 -0.45
C LEU A 93 25.28 27.20 -1.66
N GLU A 94 24.66 27.20 -2.85
CA GLU A 94 25.35 27.53 -4.10
C GLU A 94 25.54 29.03 -4.24
N VAL A 95 24.54 29.86 -3.87
CA VAL A 95 24.70 31.32 -3.83
C VAL A 95 25.84 31.70 -2.88
N GLY A 96 25.85 31.16 -1.66
CA GLY A 96 26.90 31.41 -0.67
C GLY A 96 28.29 30.96 -1.15
N LEU A 97 28.39 29.76 -1.76
CA LEU A 97 29.64 29.30 -2.38
C LEU A 97 30.18 30.31 -3.40
N TYR A 98 29.33 30.90 -4.24
CA TYR A 98 29.76 31.89 -5.21
C TYR A 98 30.12 33.23 -4.56
N THR A 99 29.27 33.78 -3.71
CA THR A 99 29.44 35.14 -3.18
C THR A 99 30.42 35.25 -2.02
N GLU A 100 30.62 34.19 -1.24
CA GLU A 100 31.47 34.18 -0.04
C GLU A 100 32.81 33.47 -0.27
N MET A 101 32.91 32.55 -1.25
CA MET A 101 34.15 31.84 -1.55
C MET A 101 34.70 32.21 -2.94
N LEU A 102 33.98 31.86 -4.02
CA LEU A 102 34.53 31.97 -5.37
C LEU A 102 34.81 33.42 -5.80
N PHE A 103 33.87 34.34 -5.58
CA PHE A 103 34.07 35.73 -5.99
C PHE A 103 35.17 36.43 -5.17
N PRO A 104 35.24 36.28 -3.83
CA PRO A 104 36.36 36.78 -3.06
C PRO A 104 37.70 36.15 -3.43
N GLU A 105 37.76 34.83 -3.71
CA GLU A 105 38.99 34.12 -4.10
C GLU A 105 39.61 34.67 -5.40
N HIS A 106 38.77 35.16 -6.31
CA HIS A 106 39.17 35.72 -7.61
C HIS A 106 39.15 37.27 -7.66
N ASP A 107 39.10 37.94 -6.50
CA ASP A 107 39.04 39.41 -6.38
C ASP A 107 37.87 40.05 -7.17
N VAL A 108 36.73 39.36 -7.23
CA VAL A 108 35.53 39.83 -7.93
C VAL A 108 34.59 40.57 -6.99
N ARG A 109 34.30 41.84 -7.30
CA ARG A 109 33.27 42.61 -6.59
C ARG A 109 31.88 42.27 -7.09
N PHE A 110 30.99 41.85 -6.19
CA PHE A 110 29.61 41.52 -6.51
C PHE A 110 28.65 42.61 -6.03
N ILE A 111 27.74 43.05 -6.90
CA ILE A 111 26.77 44.12 -6.62
C ILE A 111 25.36 43.67 -7.03
N ALA A 112 24.42 43.69 -6.09
CA ALA A 112 22.99 43.51 -6.36
C ALA A 112 22.23 44.81 -6.05
N VAL A 113 21.83 45.53 -7.09
CA VAL A 113 21.44 46.94 -7.03
C VAL A 113 20.24 47.20 -6.11
N ASN A 114 19.09 46.53 -6.29
CA ASN A 114 17.93 46.81 -5.42
C ASN A 114 17.95 45.99 -4.13
N SER A 115 18.84 45.00 -4.01
CA SER A 115 19.06 44.29 -2.76
C SER A 115 19.98 45.07 -1.81
N GLY A 116 20.57 46.18 -2.26
CA GLY A 116 21.52 46.97 -1.48
C GLY A 116 22.81 46.23 -1.17
N VAL A 117 23.09 45.12 -1.86
CA VAL A 117 24.26 44.29 -1.59
C VAL A 117 25.41 44.78 -2.45
N ASP A 118 26.51 45.14 -1.80
CA ASP A 118 27.79 45.42 -2.44
C ASP A 118 28.86 44.69 -1.63
N SER A 119 29.54 43.72 -2.24
CA SER A 119 30.55 42.92 -1.55
C SER A 119 31.76 43.74 -1.09
N ALA A 120 31.91 44.98 -1.55
CA ALA A 120 32.89 45.92 -1.02
C ALA A 120 32.48 46.53 0.34
N ASN A 121 31.19 46.49 0.69
CA ASN A 121 30.63 47.00 1.94
C ASN A 121 30.22 45.81 2.84
N GLN A 122 31.13 45.35 3.70
CA GLN A 122 30.96 44.16 4.55
C GLN A 122 29.70 44.17 5.46
N GLN A 123 29.11 45.34 5.77
CA GLN A 123 27.97 45.43 6.69
C GLN A 123 26.60 45.03 6.08
N ASP A 124 26.42 45.09 4.75
CA ASP A 124 25.12 44.80 4.11
C ASP A 124 24.94 43.32 3.71
N ASN A 125 26.03 42.55 3.68
CA ASN A 125 26.02 41.14 3.23
C ASN A 125 25.58 40.16 4.34
N ASP A 126 25.78 40.51 5.61
CA ASP A 126 25.57 39.62 6.76
C ASP A 126 24.08 39.30 7.02
N PHE A 127 23.13 40.13 6.55
CA PHE A 127 21.70 39.97 6.83
C PHE A 127 20.94 39.12 5.79
N THR A 128 21.52 38.93 4.60
CA THR A 128 20.89 38.18 3.51
C THR A 128 20.66 36.70 3.86
N PRO A 129 21.60 35.99 4.52
CA PRO A 129 21.35 34.64 5.05
C PRO A 129 20.15 34.58 6.01
N PHE A 130 19.98 35.58 6.87
CA PHE A 130 18.87 35.62 7.84
C PHE A 130 17.50 35.79 7.16
N LEU A 131 17.38 36.69 6.19
CA LEU A 131 16.13 36.87 5.43
C LEU A 131 15.72 35.59 4.69
N ASN A 132 16.69 34.85 4.17
CA ASN A 132 16.42 33.57 3.51
C ASN A 132 16.00 32.47 4.49
N ILE A 133 16.61 32.40 5.68
CA ILE A 133 16.18 31.50 6.75
C ILE A 133 14.74 31.81 7.17
N ILE A 134 14.39 33.09 7.30
CA ILE A 134 13.04 33.54 7.64
C ILE A 134 12.05 33.10 6.56
N ASN A 135 12.37 33.28 5.28
CA ASN A 135 11.53 32.82 4.16
C ASN A 135 11.37 31.28 4.14
N GLU A 136 12.45 30.52 4.37
CA GLU A 136 12.36 29.07 4.47
C GLU A 136 11.52 28.64 5.69
N PHE A 137 11.65 29.35 6.81
CA PHE A 137 10.83 29.13 7.99
C PHE A 137 9.34 29.30 7.68
N TYR A 138 8.95 30.35 6.95
CA TYR A 138 7.56 30.55 6.49
C TYR A 138 7.04 29.40 5.62
N VAL A 139 7.85 28.92 4.67
CA VAL A 139 7.46 27.78 3.81
C VAL A 139 7.31 26.51 4.64
N LYS A 140 8.24 26.25 5.56
CA LYS A 140 8.22 25.07 6.44
C LYS A 140 7.01 25.13 7.39
N ASP A 141 6.74 26.29 7.99
CA ASP A 141 5.61 26.50 8.89
C ASP A 141 4.26 26.36 8.15
N SER A 142 4.13 26.97 6.98
CA SER A 142 2.95 26.81 6.10
C SER A 142 2.73 25.33 5.75
N SER A 143 3.80 24.61 5.42
CA SER A 143 3.70 23.17 5.16
C SER A 143 3.25 22.37 6.39
N LYS A 144 3.74 22.71 7.59
CA LYS A 144 3.30 22.10 8.86
C LYS A 144 1.82 22.35 9.11
N LYS A 145 1.36 23.60 8.96
CA LYS A 145 -0.06 23.98 9.13
C LYS A 145 -0.98 23.25 8.16
N VAL A 146 -0.63 23.22 6.87
CA VAL A 146 -1.41 22.46 5.87
C VAL A 146 -1.47 20.98 6.22
N LYS A 147 -0.34 20.38 6.64
CA LYS A 147 -0.32 18.98 7.08
C LYS A 147 -1.18 18.74 8.31
N ALA A 148 -1.16 19.64 9.30
CA ALA A 148 -1.99 19.54 10.49
C ALA A 148 -3.49 19.60 10.14
N VAL A 149 -3.89 20.52 9.26
CA VAL A 149 -5.28 20.61 8.77
C VAL A 149 -5.69 19.35 8.01
N MET A 150 -4.85 18.83 7.11
CA MET A 150 -5.15 17.59 6.38
C MET A 150 -5.21 16.38 7.31
N LYS A 151 -4.35 16.33 8.34
CA LYS A 151 -4.39 15.31 9.38
C LYS A 151 -5.71 15.38 10.16
N GLN A 152 -6.09 16.55 10.65
CA GLN A 152 -7.35 16.75 11.37
C GLN A 152 -8.56 16.36 10.51
N LYS A 153 -8.61 16.77 9.23
CA LYS A 153 -9.68 16.36 8.31
C LYS A 153 -9.74 14.85 8.15
N GLY A 154 -8.60 14.21 7.87
CA GLY A 154 -8.54 12.76 7.70
C GLY A 154 -8.90 11.99 8.97
N GLU A 155 -8.56 12.51 10.15
CA GLU A 155 -8.92 11.93 11.46
C GLU A 155 -10.38 12.17 11.83
N SER A 156 -11.03 13.20 11.28
CA SER A 156 -12.45 13.50 11.48
C SER A 156 -13.40 12.72 10.55
N GLY A 157 -12.86 11.83 9.70
CA GLY A 157 -13.65 11.07 8.74
C GLY A 157 -14.00 11.87 7.47
N GLU A 158 -13.14 12.80 7.05
CA GLU A 158 -13.24 13.41 5.70
C GLU A 158 -12.31 12.70 4.72
N TYR A 159 -12.77 12.51 3.49
CA TYR A 159 -11.95 11.96 2.41
C TYR A 159 -10.84 12.95 2.02
N LEU A 160 -9.59 12.49 2.08
CA LEU A 160 -8.43 13.28 1.64
C LEU A 160 -8.15 13.19 0.14
N THR A 161 -8.80 12.24 -0.55
CA THR A 161 -8.60 12.05 -1.99
C THR A 161 -9.42 13.05 -2.82
N THR A 162 -8.81 13.55 -3.89
CA THR A 162 -9.50 14.44 -4.84
C THR A 162 -10.56 13.65 -5.62
N ASN A 163 -10.22 12.45 -6.10
CA ASN A 163 -11.11 11.58 -6.87
C ASN A 163 -11.39 10.30 -6.07
N PRO A 164 -12.66 9.87 -5.96
CA PRO A 164 -12.99 8.54 -5.45
C PRO A 164 -12.36 7.42 -6.29
N PRO A 165 -12.20 6.21 -5.74
CA PRO A 165 -11.88 5.02 -6.52
C PRO A 165 -12.87 4.81 -7.68
N TYR A 166 -12.41 4.14 -8.74
CA TYR A 166 -13.27 3.77 -9.87
C TYR A 166 -14.45 2.90 -9.39
N GLY A 167 -15.68 3.16 -9.85
CA GLY A 167 -16.89 2.53 -9.31
C GLY A 167 -17.63 3.39 -8.29
N TYR A 168 -17.04 4.49 -7.84
CA TYR A 168 -17.70 5.46 -6.95
C TYR A 168 -17.66 6.88 -7.50
N MET A 169 -18.61 7.69 -7.04
CA MET A 169 -18.64 9.13 -7.25
C MET A 169 -18.86 9.88 -5.93
N LYS A 170 -18.45 11.16 -5.92
CA LYS A 170 -18.74 12.01 -4.76
C LYS A 170 -20.23 12.24 -4.68
N ASP A 171 -20.77 12.10 -3.49
CA ASP A 171 -22.13 12.52 -3.21
C ASP A 171 -22.24 14.05 -3.43
N PRO A 172 -23.17 14.53 -4.28
CA PRO A 172 -23.44 15.96 -4.43
C PRO A 172 -23.80 16.67 -3.12
N ASP A 173 -24.49 15.97 -2.22
CA ASP A 173 -25.00 16.52 -0.95
C ASP A 173 -23.94 16.48 0.15
N ASN A 174 -23.03 15.49 0.11
CA ASN A 174 -21.95 15.34 1.07
C ASN A 174 -20.60 14.90 0.45
N PRO A 175 -19.99 15.72 -0.41
CA PRO A 175 -18.84 15.32 -1.23
C PRO A 175 -17.54 15.09 -0.44
N LYS A 176 -17.52 15.48 0.84
CA LYS A 176 -16.35 15.33 1.72
C LYS A 176 -16.39 14.07 2.57
N ARG A 177 -17.57 13.51 2.84
CA ARG A 177 -17.73 12.38 3.78
C ARG A 177 -18.48 11.19 3.21
N HIS A 178 -19.16 11.35 2.08
CA HIS A 178 -19.94 10.28 1.47
C HIS A 178 -19.61 10.11 -0.02
N TRP A 179 -19.58 8.85 -0.45
CA TRP A 179 -19.46 8.45 -1.85
C TRP A 179 -20.68 7.61 -2.20
N ILE A 180 -21.20 7.79 -3.41
CA ILE A 180 -22.29 7.00 -3.96
C ILE A 180 -21.76 6.10 -5.08
N VAL A 181 -22.45 4.99 -5.34
CA VAL A 181 -22.07 4.02 -6.37
C VAL A 181 -22.26 4.63 -7.75
N ASP A 182 -21.29 4.41 -8.62
CA ASP A 182 -21.40 4.65 -10.06
C ASP A 182 -21.72 3.33 -10.73
N ASP A 183 -23.00 3.09 -11.04
CA ASP A 183 -23.49 1.78 -11.48
C ASP A 183 -22.73 1.18 -12.67
N GLU A 184 -22.36 2.01 -13.66
CA GLU A 184 -21.63 1.56 -14.85
C GLU A 184 -20.23 1.06 -14.46
N ALA A 185 -19.46 1.88 -13.73
CA ALA A 185 -18.13 1.48 -13.29
C ALA A 185 -18.15 0.40 -12.20
N ALA A 186 -19.15 0.40 -11.33
CA ALA A 186 -19.32 -0.58 -10.27
C ALA A 186 -19.63 -1.96 -10.85
N ALA A 187 -20.44 -2.05 -11.92
CA ALA A 187 -20.65 -3.30 -12.65
C ALA A 187 -19.33 -3.87 -13.18
N VAL A 188 -18.46 -3.02 -13.73
CA VAL A 188 -17.12 -3.43 -14.17
C VAL A 188 -16.25 -3.90 -12.99
N VAL A 189 -16.29 -3.22 -11.84
CA VAL A 189 -15.59 -3.67 -10.63
C VAL A 189 -16.09 -5.04 -10.18
N ARG A 190 -17.41 -5.25 -10.07
CA ARG A 190 -18.01 -6.56 -9.73
C ARG A 190 -17.55 -7.64 -10.70
N GLN A 191 -17.53 -7.33 -12.00
CA GLN A 191 -17.06 -8.26 -13.03
C GLN A 191 -15.56 -8.60 -12.91
N ILE A 192 -14.72 -7.62 -12.55
CA ILE A 192 -13.29 -7.83 -12.30
C ILE A 192 -13.07 -8.81 -11.13
N PHE A 193 -13.82 -8.64 -10.03
CA PHE A 193 -13.76 -9.57 -8.89
C PHE A 193 -14.29 -10.96 -9.27
N ALA A 194 -15.40 -11.04 -10.00
CA ALA A 194 -15.96 -12.30 -10.49
C ALA A 194 -14.98 -13.07 -11.38
N TRP A 195 -14.32 -12.41 -12.34
CA TRP A 195 -13.30 -13.06 -13.17
C TRP A 195 -12.06 -13.47 -12.36
N CYS A 196 -11.71 -12.75 -11.31
CA CYS A 196 -10.64 -13.19 -10.42
C CYS A 196 -11.03 -14.47 -9.66
N MET A 197 -12.28 -14.57 -9.21
CA MET A 197 -12.86 -15.79 -8.62
C MET A 197 -12.92 -16.95 -9.61
N GLU A 198 -13.12 -16.70 -10.91
CA GLU A 198 -12.98 -17.70 -11.98
C GLU A 198 -11.52 -18.11 -12.23
N GLY A 199 -10.55 -17.44 -11.61
CA GLY A 199 -9.12 -17.75 -11.70
C GLY A 199 -8.36 -16.99 -12.79
N PHE A 200 -8.95 -15.95 -13.38
CA PHE A 200 -8.25 -15.08 -14.33
C PHE A 200 -7.29 -14.14 -13.60
N GLY A 201 -6.04 -14.06 -14.08
CA GLY A 201 -5.05 -13.11 -13.57
C GLY A 201 -5.27 -11.68 -14.10
N PRO A 202 -4.65 -10.66 -13.47
CA PRO A 202 -4.84 -9.26 -13.87
C PRO A 202 -4.58 -8.97 -15.35
N SER A 203 -3.58 -9.60 -15.97
CA SER A 203 -3.30 -9.43 -17.40
C SER A 203 -4.37 -10.05 -18.30
N GLN A 204 -4.97 -11.17 -17.88
CA GLN A 204 -6.06 -11.80 -18.63
C GLN A 204 -7.35 -10.99 -18.50
N ILE A 205 -7.63 -10.46 -17.31
CA ILE A 205 -8.76 -9.56 -17.08
C ILE A 205 -8.61 -8.28 -17.92
N ALA A 206 -7.41 -7.70 -17.99
CA ALA A 206 -7.14 -6.54 -18.85
C ALA A 206 -7.47 -6.84 -20.32
N LYS A 207 -7.05 -8.00 -20.81
CA LYS A 207 -7.31 -8.43 -22.19
C LYS A 207 -8.82 -8.58 -22.45
N LYS A 208 -9.55 -9.20 -21.51
CA LYS A 208 -11.01 -9.36 -21.60
C LYS A 208 -11.74 -8.01 -21.62
N LEU A 209 -11.36 -7.07 -20.75
CA LEU A 209 -11.94 -5.72 -20.73
C LEU A 209 -11.69 -4.99 -22.05
N LYS A 210 -10.49 -5.13 -22.62
CA LYS A 210 -10.13 -4.57 -23.92
C LYS A 210 -10.97 -5.17 -25.06
N GLU A 211 -11.13 -6.50 -25.08
CA GLU A 211 -11.95 -7.21 -26.07
C GLU A 211 -13.43 -6.80 -25.98
N ALA A 212 -13.92 -6.61 -24.76
CA ALA A 212 -15.28 -6.11 -24.48
C ALA A 212 -15.45 -4.60 -24.71
N LYS A 213 -14.39 -3.88 -25.12
CA LYS A 213 -14.38 -2.43 -25.33
C LYS A 213 -14.87 -1.62 -24.12
N VAL A 214 -14.45 -2.03 -22.93
CA VAL A 214 -14.75 -1.31 -21.69
C VAL A 214 -13.73 -0.19 -21.50
N ASP A 215 -14.21 1.04 -21.33
CA ASP A 215 -13.35 2.21 -21.10
C ASP A 215 -12.49 2.04 -19.85
N CYS A 216 -11.21 2.39 -19.93
CA CYS A 216 -10.35 2.37 -18.75
C CYS A 216 -10.72 3.52 -17.78
N PRO A 217 -10.35 3.43 -16.49
CA PRO A 217 -10.77 4.40 -15.48
C PRO A 217 -10.42 5.85 -15.81
N THR A 218 -9.27 6.07 -16.45
CA THR A 218 -8.83 7.41 -16.91
C THR A 218 -9.82 8.02 -17.89
N VAL A 219 -10.27 7.24 -18.88
CA VAL A 219 -11.20 7.69 -19.92
C VAL A 219 -12.59 7.90 -19.34
N HIS A 220 -13.05 6.96 -18.51
CA HIS A 220 -14.33 7.05 -17.81
C HIS A 220 -14.45 8.35 -17.00
N TRP A 221 -13.41 8.68 -16.22
CA TRP A 221 -13.37 9.94 -15.47
C TRP A 221 -13.36 11.17 -16.37
N MET A 222 -12.66 11.14 -17.51
CA MET A 222 -12.67 12.25 -18.46
C MET A 222 -14.05 12.46 -19.09
N LYS A 223 -14.76 11.38 -19.43
CA LYS A 223 -16.15 11.46 -19.95
C LYS A 223 -17.11 12.09 -18.94
N MET A 224 -16.89 11.87 -17.64
CA MET A 224 -17.61 12.57 -16.57
C MET A 224 -17.13 14.01 -16.29
N GLY A 225 -16.22 14.56 -17.08
CA GLY A 225 -15.66 15.90 -16.86
C GLY A 225 -14.73 15.99 -15.64
N ARG A 226 -14.13 14.88 -15.20
CA ARG A 226 -13.18 14.85 -14.08
C ARG A 226 -11.73 14.81 -14.56
N ASN A 227 -10.86 15.48 -13.83
CA ASN A 227 -9.42 15.40 -14.06
C ASN A 227 -8.89 14.00 -13.69
N ALA A 228 -8.36 13.28 -14.67
CA ALA A 228 -7.67 12.02 -14.41
C ALA A 228 -6.18 12.27 -14.09
N PRO A 229 -5.60 11.58 -13.10
CA PRO A 229 -4.20 11.78 -12.71
C PRO A 229 -3.20 11.17 -13.71
N ALA A 230 -3.64 10.23 -14.54
CA ALA A 230 -2.83 9.57 -15.55
C ALA A 230 -3.05 10.21 -16.93
N LYS A 231 -2.04 10.14 -17.80
CA LYS A 231 -2.20 10.51 -19.21
C LYS A 231 -3.24 9.63 -19.87
N THR A 232 -4.06 10.21 -20.74
CA THR A 232 -5.00 9.47 -21.57
C THR A 232 -4.24 8.46 -22.42
N PRO A 233 -4.59 7.17 -22.40
CA PRO A 233 -4.00 6.19 -23.29
C PRO A 233 -4.43 6.47 -24.74
N ASP A 234 -3.59 6.12 -25.71
CA ASP A 234 -3.92 6.25 -27.14
C ASP A 234 -5.15 5.40 -27.51
N ASN A 235 -5.30 4.24 -26.86
CA ASN A 235 -6.49 3.40 -26.97
C ASN A 235 -7.34 3.50 -25.69
N PRO A 236 -8.60 3.95 -25.77
CA PRO A 236 -9.49 4.10 -24.62
C PRO A 236 -9.70 2.83 -23.78
N TYR A 237 -9.57 1.66 -24.40
CA TYR A 237 -9.83 0.35 -23.81
C TYR A 237 -8.57 -0.34 -23.27
N ASP A 238 -7.42 0.35 -23.25
CA ASP A 238 -6.16 -0.21 -22.76
C ASP A 238 -6.08 -0.17 -21.22
N TRP A 239 -6.53 -1.26 -20.60
CA TRP A 239 -6.41 -1.49 -19.17
C TRP A 239 -5.00 -1.94 -18.80
N ALA A 240 -4.26 -1.11 -18.06
CA ALA A 240 -2.99 -1.54 -17.48
C ALA A 240 -3.23 -2.64 -16.41
N PRO A 241 -2.51 -3.76 -16.42
CA PRO A 241 -2.66 -4.81 -15.40
C PRO A 241 -2.46 -4.32 -13.96
N ARG A 242 -1.63 -3.28 -13.78
CA ARG A 242 -1.43 -2.61 -12.48
C ARG A 242 -2.71 -1.94 -11.96
N THR A 243 -3.55 -1.42 -12.84
CA THR A 243 -4.84 -0.81 -12.46
C THR A 243 -5.77 -1.86 -11.89
N ILE A 244 -5.85 -3.04 -12.52
CA ILE A 244 -6.67 -4.16 -12.04
C ILE A 244 -6.14 -4.69 -10.70
N THR A 245 -4.83 -4.84 -10.55
CA THR A 245 -4.19 -5.15 -9.27
C THR A 245 -4.61 -4.15 -8.19
N GLY A 246 -4.54 -2.84 -8.49
CA GLY A 246 -4.95 -1.80 -7.55
C GLY A 246 -6.44 -1.81 -7.22
N ILE A 247 -7.32 -2.19 -8.17
CA ILE A 247 -8.75 -2.37 -7.91
C ILE A 247 -8.97 -3.54 -6.94
N LEU A 248 -8.35 -4.69 -7.23
CA LEU A 248 -8.51 -5.89 -6.40
C LEU A 248 -7.97 -5.70 -4.97
N GLU A 249 -7.07 -4.75 -4.69
CA GLU A 249 -6.45 -4.52 -3.37
C GLU A 249 -7.13 -3.45 -2.51
N LYS A 250 -8.03 -2.67 -3.08
CA LYS A 250 -8.63 -1.52 -2.39
C LYS A 250 -9.73 -1.94 -1.44
N GLN A 251 -9.48 -1.82 -0.14
CA GLN A 251 -10.48 -2.00 0.93
C GLN A 251 -11.66 -1.02 0.81
N GLU A 252 -11.51 0.07 0.05
CA GLU A 252 -12.62 0.99 -0.24
C GLU A 252 -13.81 0.29 -0.94
N TYR A 253 -13.60 -0.84 -1.63
CA TYR A 253 -14.71 -1.60 -2.21
C TYR A 253 -15.58 -2.34 -1.19
N LEU A 254 -15.11 -2.46 0.06
CA LEU A 254 -15.88 -2.95 1.21
C LEU A 254 -16.74 -1.85 1.85
N GLY A 255 -16.80 -0.65 1.26
CA GLY A 255 -17.53 0.49 1.84
C GLY A 255 -16.73 1.21 2.93
N HIS A 256 -15.41 1.01 3.02
CA HIS A 256 -14.55 1.61 4.04
C HIS A 256 -13.82 2.85 3.54
N MET A 257 -13.72 3.89 4.35
CA MET A 257 -12.82 5.01 4.09
C MET A 257 -11.44 4.71 4.63
N VAL A 258 -10.41 4.82 3.78
CA VAL A 258 -9.02 4.57 4.18
C VAL A 258 -8.15 5.79 3.90
N ASN A 259 -7.78 6.50 4.96
CA ASN A 259 -6.93 7.68 4.94
C ASN A 259 -5.47 7.35 5.30
N PHE A 260 -4.56 8.27 4.95
CA PHE A 260 -3.12 8.20 5.27
C PHE A 260 -2.35 7.02 4.66
N LYS A 261 -2.79 6.48 3.50
CA LYS A 261 -2.03 5.45 2.75
C LYS A 261 -0.64 5.89 2.30
N THR A 262 -0.43 7.19 2.11
CA THR A 262 0.86 7.71 1.63
C THR A 262 1.27 8.97 2.36
N ARG A 263 2.57 9.25 2.38
CA ARG A 263 3.17 10.51 2.84
C ARG A 263 4.18 11.05 1.85
N LYS A 264 4.44 12.36 1.88
CA LYS A 264 5.60 12.95 1.20
C LYS A 264 6.83 12.84 2.08
N GLN A 265 7.99 12.53 1.49
CA GLN A 265 9.24 12.38 2.23
C GLN A 265 9.63 13.67 2.98
N SER A 266 9.47 14.83 2.34
CA SER A 266 9.68 16.14 2.95
C SER A 266 8.80 17.16 2.26
N TYR A 267 8.72 18.38 2.80
CA TYR A 267 8.00 19.47 2.14
C TYR A 267 8.72 19.94 0.85
N LYS A 268 10.03 19.68 0.72
CA LYS A 268 10.86 19.99 -0.45
C LYS A 268 10.81 18.90 -1.53
N SER A 269 10.46 17.66 -1.17
CA SER A 269 10.46 16.52 -2.08
C SER A 269 9.07 16.22 -2.64
N LYS A 270 8.98 16.00 -3.96
CA LYS A 270 7.77 15.49 -4.62
C LYS A 270 7.62 13.96 -4.47
N LYS A 271 8.61 13.26 -3.89
CA LYS A 271 8.58 11.81 -3.69
C LYS A 271 7.49 11.42 -2.69
N LYS A 272 6.57 10.55 -3.14
CA LYS A 272 5.54 9.91 -2.32
C LYS A 272 6.08 8.57 -1.81
N LEU A 273 5.79 8.27 -0.55
CA LEU A 273 6.11 7.02 0.13
C LEU A 273 4.81 6.39 0.60
N GLU A 274 4.68 5.07 0.44
CA GLU A 274 3.60 4.27 1.01
C GLU A 274 3.79 4.20 2.53
N ASN A 275 2.70 4.36 3.28
CA ASN A 275 2.70 4.12 4.72
C ASN A 275 2.33 2.66 4.99
N PRO A 276 2.91 2.05 6.04
CA PRO A 276 2.50 0.71 6.46
C PRO A 276 1.05 0.72 7.00
N PRO A 277 0.33 -0.43 6.97
CA PRO A 277 -1.09 -0.50 7.30
C PRO A 277 -1.48 -0.03 8.71
N ASP A 278 -0.59 -0.15 9.70
CA ASP A 278 -0.75 0.34 11.08
C ASP A 278 -0.88 1.87 11.17
N GLN A 279 -0.39 2.59 10.16
CA GLN A 279 -0.51 4.04 10.06
C GLN A 279 -1.73 4.49 9.26
N TRP A 280 -2.51 3.55 8.72
CA TRP A 280 -3.73 3.88 8.00
C TRP A 280 -4.83 4.20 9.00
N LYS A 281 -5.66 5.18 8.67
CA LYS A 281 -6.89 5.44 9.41
C LYS A 281 -8.05 4.91 8.61
N ILE A 282 -8.66 3.83 9.12
CA ILE A 282 -9.81 3.17 8.50
C ILE A 282 -11.07 3.59 9.26
N PHE A 283 -12.08 4.06 8.54
CA PHE A 283 -13.44 4.19 9.03
C PHE A 283 -14.30 3.19 8.27
N GLU A 284 -14.92 2.28 8.98
CA GLU A 284 -15.73 1.22 8.39
C GLU A 284 -17.10 1.76 7.97
N ASN A 285 -17.70 1.11 6.97
CA ASN A 285 -19.08 1.32 6.53
C ASN A 285 -19.46 2.80 6.28
N THR A 286 -18.57 3.58 5.66
CA THR A 286 -18.81 4.99 5.34
C THR A 286 -19.59 5.21 4.05
N HIS A 287 -19.73 4.18 3.22
CA HIS A 287 -20.46 4.21 1.95
C HIS A 287 -20.88 2.78 1.57
N GLU A 288 -21.75 2.67 0.57
CA GLU A 288 -22.23 1.38 0.07
C GLU A 288 -21.07 0.53 -0.48
N ALA A 289 -21.00 -0.74 -0.06
CA ALA A 289 -19.99 -1.68 -0.52
C ALA A 289 -20.32 -2.22 -1.91
N ILE A 290 -19.36 -2.14 -2.85
CA ILE A 290 -19.48 -2.78 -4.17
C ILE A 290 -19.21 -4.29 -4.08
N ILE A 291 -18.33 -4.72 -3.16
CA ILE A 291 -17.94 -6.11 -2.97
C ILE A 291 -18.11 -6.47 -1.50
N ASP A 292 -18.63 -7.66 -1.23
CA ASP A 292 -18.74 -8.19 0.13
C ASP A 292 -17.39 -8.66 0.69
N GLU A 293 -17.30 -8.71 2.02
CA GLU A 293 -16.07 -9.07 2.72
C GLU A 293 -15.58 -10.49 2.39
N GLU A 294 -16.50 -11.45 2.21
CA GLU A 294 -16.17 -12.84 1.88
C GLU A 294 -15.47 -12.91 0.51
N THR A 295 -16.07 -12.30 -0.52
CA THR A 295 -15.49 -12.24 -1.87
C THR A 295 -14.15 -11.52 -1.88
N PHE A 296 -14.03 -10.39 -1.20
CA PHE A 296 -12.78 -9.62 -1.16
C PHE A 296 -11.64 -10.39 -0.49
N ALA A 297 -11.90 -10.97 0.69
CA ALA A 297 -10.93 -11.77 1.43
C ALA A 297 -10.46 -12.96 0.58
N ARG A 298 -11.40 -13.62 -0.10
CA ARG A 298 -11.05 -14.77 -0.94
C ARG A 298 -10.21 -14.38 -2.14
N VAL A 299 -10.54 -13.26 -2.79
CA VAL A 299 -9.71 -12.71 -3.88
C VAL A 299 -8.29 -12.39 -3.40
N GLN A 300 -8.10 -11.83 -2.20
CA GLN A 300 -6.75 -11.61 -1.66
C GLN A 300 -5.97 -12.92 -1.53
N GLU A 301 -6.61 -13.98 -1.03
CA GLU A 301 -5.99 -15.28 -0.86
C GLU A 301 -5.62 -15.93 -2.20
N LEU A 302 -6.53 -15.91 -3.18
CA LEU A 302 -6.27 -16.43 -4.53
C LEU A 302 -5.08 -15.73 -5.19
N ARG A 303 -4.93 -14.41 -4.96
CA ARG A 303 -3.84 -13.61 -5.54
C ARG A 303 -2.48 -13.92 -4.90
N LYS A 304 -2.43 -14.42 -3.66
CA LYS A 304 -1.20 -14.99 -3.07
C LYS A 304 -0.75 -16.24 -3.84
N ASN A 305 -1.70 -17.05 -4.31
CA ASN A 305 -1.47 -18.29 -5.03
C ASN A 305 -1.54 -18.13 -6.56
N LYS A 306 -0.52 -17.49 -7.16
CA LYS A 306 -0.46 -17.26 -8.61
C LYS A 306 -0.55 -18.56 -9.43
N ARG A 307 -1.64 -18.70 -10.20
CA ARG A 307 -1.79 -19.75 -11.22
C ARG A 307 -0.93 -19.40 -12.43
N ARG A 308 -0.01 -20.31 -12.80
CA ARG A 308 0.78 -20.16 -14.03
C ARG A 308 0.21 -21.10 -15.10
N PRO A 309 -0.11 -20.59 -16.30
CA PRO A 309 -0.46 -21.45 -17.42
C PRO A 309 0.64 -22.46 -17.72
N ALA A 310 0.25 -23.63 -18.23
CA ALA A 310 1.21 -24.56 -18.81
C ALA A 310 1.84 -23.93 -20.07
N ARG A 311 2.96 -24.49 -20.54
CA ARG A 311 3.62 -24.05 -21.80
C ARG A 311 2.68 -24.08 -23.01
N THR A 312 1.68 -24.95 -22.99
CA THR A 312 0.63 -25.06 -24.02
C THR A 312 -0.41 -23.93 -23.95
N GLY A 313 -0.35 -23.04 -22.95
CA GLY A 313 -1.37 -22.03 -22.67
C GLY A 313 -2.60 -22.57 -21.94
N LYS A 314 -2.79 -23.89 -21.90
CA LYS A 314 -3.89 -24.54 -21.16
C LYS A 314 -3.72 -24.37 -19.65
N THR A 315 -4.85 -24.28 -18.96
CA THR A 315 -4.94 -24.22 -17.49
C THR A 315 -6.01 -25.20 -17.02
N ASN A 316 -5.91 -25.62 -15.76
CA ASN A 316 -6.90 -26.46 -15.12
C ASN A 316 -7.41 -25.78 -13.84
N MET A 317 -8.67 -26.00 -13.50
CA MET A 317 -9.33 -25.36 -12.35
C MET A 317 -8.68 -25.69 -10.99
N PHE A 318 -8.02 -26.85 -10.88
CA PHE A 318 -7.28 -27.29 -9.70
C PHE A 318 -5.86 -26.73 -9.62
N SER A 319 -5.37 -26.04 -10.67
CA SER A 319 -4.02 -25.46 -10.67
C SER A 319 -3.83 -24.50 -9.49
N GLY A 320 -2.84 -24.80 -8.65
CA GLY A 320 -2.54 -24.02 -7.44
C GLY A 320 -3.27 -24.47 -6.18
N LEU A 321 -4.28 -25.36 -6.29
CA LEU A 321 -5.00 -25.96 -5.15
C LEU A 321 -4.46 -27.34 -4.77
N VAL A 322 -3.93 -28.10 -5.74
CA VAL A 322 -3.46 -29.48 -5.48
C VAL A 322 -2.07 -29.49 -4.83
N ARG A 323 -1.94 -30.27 -3.75
CA ARG A 323 -0.73 -30.44 -2.96
C ARG A 323 -0.41 -31.91 -2.73
N CYS A 324 0.88 -32.18 -2.53
CA CYS A 324 1.39 -33.49 -2.14
C CYS A 324 1.08 -33.68 -0.66
N ALA A 325 0.48 -34.83 -0.29
CA ALA A 325 0.24 -35.14 1.12
C ALA A 325 1.55 -35.33 1.89
N ASP A 326 2.54 -35.98 1.28
CA ASP A 326 3.78 -36.35 1.96
C ASP A 326 4.76 -35.18 2.10
N CYS A 327 4.95 -34.39 1.03
CA CYS A 327 5.95 -33.31 1.03
C CYS A 327 5.34 -31.89 1.07
N GLY A 328 4.02 -31.74 1.12
CA GLY A 328 3.29 -30.46 1.19
C GLY A 328 3.36 -29.56 -0.05
N GLU A 329 4.27 -29.85 -0.98
CA GLU A 329 4.52 -29.06 -2.19
C GLU A 329 3.43 -29.19 -3.25
N LYS A 330 3.35 -28.20 -4.15
CA LYS A 330 2.31 -28.15 -5.18
C LYS A 330 2.46 -29.28 -6.20
N LEU A 331 1.34 -29.81 -6.70
CA LEU A 331 1.35 -30.64 -7.90
C LEU A 331 1.27 -29.76 -9.15
N TYR A 332 2.07 -30.08 -10.16
CA TYR A 332 2.06 -29.40 -11.45
C TYR A 332 1.08 -30.06 -12.39
N TYR A 333 0.21 -29.22 -12.96
CA TYR A 333 -0.63 -29.60 -14.08
C TYR A 333 0.24 -29.86 -15.31
N CYS A 334 0.07 -31.04 -15.89
CA CYS A 334 0.83 -31.57 -17.02
C CYS A 334 -0.14 -31.89 -18.15
N THR A 335 0.07 -31.24 -19.28
CA THR A 335 -0.74 -31.38 -20.48
C THR A 335 0.15 -31.20 -21.72
N SER A 336 -0.31 -31.74 -22.84
CA SER A 336 0.32 -31.60 -24.17
C SER A 336 -0.74 -31.16 -25.19
N ASN A 337 -0.30 -30.60 -26.30
CA ASN A 337 -1.20 -30.36 -27.44
C ASN A 337 -1.64 -31.68 -28.11
N SER A 338 -0.84 -32.74 -27.98
CA SER A 338 -1.15 -34.09 -28.47
C SER A 338 -1.99 -34.94 -27.51
N PHE A 339 -2.24 -34.45 -26.28
CA PHE A 339 -3.04 -35.19 -25.30
C PHE A 339 -4.52 -34.94 -25.52
N GLU A 340 -5.31 -36.01 -25.43
CA GLU A 340 -6.73 -35.91 -25.15
C GLU A 340 -6.94 -35.37 -23.74
N THR A 341 -8.04 -34.64 -23.50
CA THR A 341 -8.33 -34.00 -22.19
C THR A 341 -8.26 -34.98 -21.01
N ARG A 342 -8.67 -36.24 -21.20
CA ARG A 342 -8.61 -37.30 -20.18
C ARG A 342 -7.18 -37.70 -19.77
N GLN A 343 -6.18 -37.39 -20.59
CA GLN A 343 -4.78 -37.71 -20.34
C GLN A 343 -4.07 -36.63 -19.53
N ASP A 344 -4.68 -35.47 -19.34
CA ASP A 344 -4.14 -34.43 -18.47
C ASP A 344 -4.04 -34.93 -17.02
N HIS A 345 -3.00 -34.49 -16.33
CA HIS A 345 -2.68 -35.03 -15.01
C HIS A 345 -1.91 -34.04 -14.15
N PHE A 346 -1.84 -34.36 -12.85
CA PHE A 346 -1.10 -33.64 -11.84
C PHE A 346 0.03 -34.51 -11.32
N VAL A 347 1.23 -33.93 -11.17
CA VAL A 347 2.44 -34.62 -10.66
C VAL A 347 3.12 -33.76 -9.61
N CYS A 348 3.58 -34.38 -8.51
CA CYS A 348 4.30 -33.68 -7.45
C CYS A 348 5.54 -32.96 -8.00
N SER A 349 5.63 -31.66 -7.71
CA SER A 349 6.72 -30.83 -8.20
C SER A 349 8.08 -31.24 -7.63
N THR A 350 8.12 -31.70 -6.37
CA THR A 350 9.34 -32.21 -5.72
C THR A 350 9.83 -33.47 -6.40
N SER A 351 8.99 -34.49 -6.52
CA SER A 351 9.33 -35.75 -7.19
C SER A 351 9.80 -35.51 -8.64
N ARG A 352 9.15 -34.59 -9.35
CA ARG A 352 9.49 -34.24 -10.73
C ARG A 352 10.82 -33.50 -10.88
N LYS A 353 11.16 -32.60 -9.96
CA LYS A 353 12.37 -31.76 -10.07
C LYS A 353 13.59 -32.38 -9.40
N LYS A 354 13.38 -33.01 -8.24
CA LYS A 354 14.44 -33.52 -7.36
C LYS A 354 14.56 -35.05 -7.38
N GLY A 355 13.64 -35.75 -8.04
CA GLY A 355 13.64 -37.21 -8.14
C GLY A 355 12.81 -37.90 -7.06
N LYS A 356 12.57 -39.21 -7.26
CA LYS A 356 11.73 -40.03 -6.38
C LYS A 356 12.33 -40.27 -5.01
N GLU A 357 13.65 -40.16 -4.89
CA GLU A 357 14.40 -40.32 -3.63
C GLU A 357 14.00 -39.26 -2.58
N VAL A 358 13.53 -38.09 -3.03
CA VAL A 358 13.11 -37.00 -2.13
C VAL A 358 11.62 -37.07 -1.80
N CYS A 359 10.81 -37.56 -2.75
CA CYS A 359 9.37 -37.74 -2.56
C CYS A 359 8.85 -38.71 -3.62
N ASP A 360 8.05 -39.67 -3.18
CA ASP A 360 7.40 -40.62 -4.08
C ASP A 360 6.57 -39.91 -5.16
N THR A 361 6.40 -40.60 -6.30
CA THR A 361 5.71 -40.02 -7.44
C THR A 361 4.19 -39.99 -7.21
N HIS A 362 3.75 -38.92 -6.56
CA HIS A 362 2.35 -38.54 -6.45
C HIS A 362 1.87 -38.06 -7.82
N PHE A 363 1.03 -38.87 -8.43
CA PHE A 363 0.46 -38.66 -9.75
C PHE A 363 -1.04 -38.87 -9.66
N ILE A 364 -1.85 -38.01 -10.28
CA ILE A 364 -3.30 -38.26 -10.42
C ILE A 364 -3.80 -37.68 -11.74
N ARG A 365 -4.70 -38.39 -12.43
CA ARG A 365 -5.36 -37.87 -13.64
C ARG A 365 -6.30 -36.74 -13.27
N ALA A 366 -6.32 -35.68 -14.08
CA ALA A 366 -7.15 -34.50 -13.82
C ALA A 366 -8.65 -34.87 -13.76
N VAL A 367 -9.11 -35.73 -14.67
CA VAL A 367 -10.50 -36.23 -14.70
C VAL A 367 -10.89 -37.03 -13.45
N VAL A 368 -9.96 -37.81 -12.89
CA VAL A 368 -10.21 -38.60 -11.67
C VAL A 368 -10.29 -37.68 -10.45
N LEU A 369 -9.39 -36.68 -10.38
CA LEU A 369 -9.41 -35.67 -9.33
C LEU A 369 -10.69 -34.84 -9.38
N GLU A 370 -11.15 -34.46 -10.57
CA GLU A 370 -12.37 -33.70 -10.78
C GLU A 370 -13.61 -34.47 -10.30
N GLU A 371 -13.78 -35.72 -10.77
CA GLU A 371 -14.91 -36.56 -10.39
C GLU A 371 -14.92 -36.85 -8.88
N GLY A 372 -13.78 -37.25 -8.31
CA GLY A 372 -13.67 -37.53 -6.88
C GLY A 372 -13.96 -36.30 -6.01
N THR A 373 -13.47 -35.13 -6.41
CA THR A 373 -13.75 -33.87 -5.70
C THR A 373 -15.23 -33.52 -5.79
N LEU A 374 -15.84 -33.65 -6.98
CA LEU A 374 -17.27 -33.35 -7.18
C LEU A 374 -18.15 -34.25 -6.31
N GLN A 375 -17.89 -35.55 -6.30
CA GLN A 375 -18.64 -36.52 -5.50
C GLN A 375 -18.52 -36.23 -4.00
N HIS A 376 -17.30 -35.98 -3.50
CA HIS A 376 -17.09 -35.64 -2.10
C HIS A 376 -17.75 -34.31 -1.72
N MET A 377 -17.66 -33.28 -2.57
CA MET A 377 -18.33 -32.00 -2.34
C MET A 377 -19.85 -32.14 -2.28
N ARG A 378 -20.46 -32.93 -3.18
CA ARG A 378 -21.89 -33.22 -3.13
C ARG A 378 -22.29 -33.89 -1.82
N LEU A 379 -21.50 -34.85 -1.34
CA LEU A 379 -21.74 -35.52 -0.07
C LEU A 379 -21.70 -34.53 1.10
N VAL A 380 -20.68 -33.66 1.15
CA VAL A 380 -20.55 -32.63 2.19
C VAL A 380 -21.71 -31.64 2.14
N ILE A 381 -22.05 -31.12 0.95
CA ILE A 381 -23.14 -30.16 0.77
C ILE A 381 -24.48 -30.77 1.21
N ARG A 382 -24.75 -32.02 0.81
CA ARG A 382 -25.95 -32.75 1.23
C ARG A 382 -25.99 -32.96 2.74
N CYS A 383 -24.85 -33.34 3.34
CA CYS A 383 -24.74 -33.52 4.78
C CYS A 383 -25.05 -32.22 5.53
N VAL A 384 -24.54 -31.08 5.06
CA VAL A 384 -24.87 -29.76 5.61
C VAL A 384 -26.35 -29.41 5.43
N ALA A 385 -26.94 -29.71 4.27
CA ALA A 385 -28.33 -29.40 3.97
C ALA A 385 -29.32 -30.23 4.80
N ASP A 386 -29.07 -31.53 4.94
CA ASP A 386 -29.97 -32.49 5.58
C ASP A 386 -29.74 -32.57 7.11
N TYR A 387 -28.51 -32.29 7.58
CA TYR A 387 -28.10 -32.53 8.97
C TYR A 387 -27.31 -31.35 9.59
N GLU A 388 -27.69 -30.11 9.28
CA GLU A 388 -26.97 -28.90 9.70
C GLU A 388 -26.59 -28.87 11.19
N ASP A 389 -27.54 -29.14 12.10
CA ASP A 389 -27.30 -29.09 13.55
C ASP A 389 -26.33 -30.17 14.04
N THR A 390 -26.35 -31.34 13.42
CA THR A 390 -25.43 -32.45 13.74
C THR A 390 -24.07 -32.19 13.13
N PHE A 391 -24.01 -31.60 11.93
CA PHE A 391 -22.76 -31.14 11.31
C PHE A 391 -22.06 -30.06 12.15
N ARG A 392 -22.82 -29.07 12.64
CA ARG A 392 -22.32 -28.04 13.59
C ARG A 392 -21.73 -28.68 14.86
N ARG A 393 -22.40 -29.68 15.42
CA ARG A 393 -21.89 -30.43 16.60
C ARG A 393 -20.60 -31.16 16.31
N ALA A 394 -20.57 -31.90 15.21
CA ALA A 394 -19.46 -32.75 14.87
C ALA A 394 -18.17 -31.95 14.59
N LEU A 395 -18.29 -30.69 14.16
CA LEU A 395 -17.17 -29.75 14.02
C LEU A 395 -16.85 -28.93 15.28
N GLY A 396 -17.48 -29.24 16.42
CA GLY A 396 -17.29 -28.53 17.68
C GLY A 396 -17.91 -27.12 17.70
N ALA A 397 -18.71 -26.75 16.70
CA ALA A 397 -19.31 -25.43 16.54
C ALA A 397 -20.70 -25.31 17.16
N LYS A 398 -21.26 -26.37 17.75
CA LYS A 398 -22.51 -26.21 18.50
C LYS A 398 -22.21 -25.41 19.76
N ARG A 399 -22.91 -24.29 19.89
CA ARG A 399 -23.21 -23.58 21.13
C ARG A 399 -23.94 -24.52 22.10
N SER A 400 -23.28 -25.54 22.65
CA SER A 400 -23.82 -26.18 23.84
C SER A 400 -23.89 -25.09 24.92
N GLU A 401 -24.92 -25.18 25.77
CA GLU A 401 -25.04 -24.24 26.89
C GLU A 401 -23.78 -24.27 27.77
N GLU A 402 -23.10 -25.41 27.82
CA GLU A 402 -21.81 -25.61 28.49
C GLU A 402 -20.67 -24.86 27.80
N ALA A 403 -20.54 -24.93 26.47
CA ALA A 403 -19.51 -24.20 25.73
C ALA A 403 -19.69 -22.68 25.83
N LYS A 404 -20.95 -22.19 25.81
CA LYS A 404 -21.26 -20.78 26.08
C LYS A 404 -20.88 -20.37 27.50
N LYS A 405 -21.20 -21.21 28.49
CA LYS A 405 -20.83 -20.98 29.90
C LYS A 405 -19.32 -20.99 30.09
N GLU A 406 -18.60 -21.88 29.41
CA GLU A 406 -17.15 -21.94 29.44
C GLU A 406 -16.52 -20.69 28.82
N LEU A 407 -16.96 -20.30 27.60
CA LEU A 407 -16.49 -19.08 26.95
C LEU A 407 -16.79 -17.83 27.79
N SER A 408 -17.98 -17.76 28.38
CA SER A 408 -18.38 -16.73 29.34
C SER A 408 -17.46 -16.68 30.57
N ALA A 409 -17.12 -17.85 31.13
CA ALA A 409 -16.23 -17.96 32.28
C ALA A 409 -14.80 -17.55 31.91
N LYS A 410 -14.30 -17.93 30.73
CA LYS A 410 -12.99 -17.49 30.20
C LYS A 410 -12.95 -15.98 30.03
N LYS A 411 -13.96 -15.37 29.38
CA LYS A 411 -14.07 -13.90 29.24
C LYS A 411 -14.09 -13.18 30.58
N ARG A 412 -14.85 -13.69 31.56
CA ARG A 412 -14.87 -13.13 32.91
C ARG A 412 -13.50 -13.22 33.60
N THR A 413 -12.76 -14.31 33.36
CA THR A 413 -11.41 -14.52 33.91
C THR A 413 -10.38 -13.62 33.25
N LEU A 414 -10.47 -13.43 31.93
CA LEU A 414 -9.66 -12.48 31.17
C LEU A 414 -9.86 -11.07 31.74
N GLN A 415 -11.11 -10.59 31.83
CA GLN A 415 -11.42 -9.27 32.36
C GLN A 415 -10.90 -9.06 33.79
N LYS A 416 -11.02 -10.08 34.66
CA LYS A 416 -10.45 -10.02 36.01
C LYS A 416 -8.93 -9.89 36.00
N SER A 417 -8.26 -10.59 35.10
CA SER A 417 -6.80 -10.56 34.98
C SER A 417 -6.32 -9.21 34.45
N GLU A 418 -7.00 -8.63 33.46
CA GLU A 418 -6.74 -7.28 32.94
C GLU A 418 -6.95 -6.21 34.03
N ASN A 419 -8.04 -6.31 34.79
CA ASN A 419 -8.32 -5.38 35.89
C ASN A 419 -7.24 -5.46 36.98
N ARG A 420 -6.74 -6.66 37.30
CA ARG A 420 -5.65 -6.86 38.26
C ARG A 420 -4.33 -6.29 37.73
N LEU A 421 -4.03 -6.48 36.45
CA LEU A 421 -2.84 -5.88 35.83
C LEU A 421 -2.87 -4.34 35.93
N ALA A 422 -4.02 -3.73 35.62
CA ALA A 422 -4.21 -2.29 35.74
C ALA A 422 -4.15 -1.78 37.19
N GLU A 423 -4.58 -2.59 38.16
CA GLU A 423 -4.42 -2.32 39.58
C GLU A 423 -2.94 -2.33 39.99
N LEU A 424 -2.19 -3.36 39.59
CA LEU A 424 -0.74 -3.45 39.84
C LEU A 424 0.02 -2.27 39.25
N ASP A 425 -0.32 -1.81 38.04
CA ASP A 425 0.29 -0.61 37.45
C ASP A 425 0.07 0.65 38.31
N ARG A 426 -1.09 0.78 38.95
CA ARG A 426 -1.38 1.90 39.87
C ARG A 426 -0.61 1.75 41.17
N LEU A 427 -0.55 0.54 41.71
CA LEU A 427 0.22 0.25 42.93
C LEU A 427 1.72 0.50 42.70
N PHE A 428 2.25 0.09 41.56
CA PHE A 428 3.65 0.30 41.18
C PHE A 428 4.01 1.80 41.13
N LYS A 429 3.17 2.60 40.46
CA LYS A 429 3.34 4.08 40.43
C LYS A 429 3.34 4.67 41.83
N ARG A 430 2.42 4.22 42.70
CA ARG A 430 2.31 4.72 44.07
C ARG A 430 3.52 4.36 44.93
N ILE A 431 4.03 3.12 44.85
CA ILE A 431 5.22 2.73 45.64
C ILE A 431 6.46 3.48 45.17
N TYR A 432 6.56 3.80 43.88
CA TYR A 432 7.63 4.65 43.34
C TYR A 432 7.54 6.07 43.90
N GLU A 433 6.35 6.67 43.92
CA GLU A 433 6.13 7.99 44.54
C GLU A 433 6.47 7.99 46.04
N ASP A 434 6.09 6.94 46.78
CA ASP A 434 6.39 6.83 48.20
C ASP A 434 7.90 6.63 48.48
N MET A 435 8.63 5.98 47.57
CA MET A 435 10.10 5.87 47.62
C MET A 435 10.78 7.23 47.37
N VAL A 436 10.36 7.97 46.34
CA VAL A 436 10.87 9.32 46.04
C VAL A 436 10.59 10.30 47.18
N ASN A 437 9.45 10.16 47.85
CA ASN A 437 9.09 10.98 49.01
C ASN A 437 9.74 10.53 50.33
N GLY A 438 10.64 9.54 50.30
CA GLY A 438 11.36 9.04 51.49
C GLY A 438 10.50 8.29 52.50
N LYS A 439 9.26 7.93 52.16
CA LYS A 439 8.36 7.13 53.01
C LYS A 439 8.69 5.64 52.96
N LEU A 440 9.41 5.21 51.92
CA LEU A 440 9.81 3.82 51.69
C LEU A 440 11.33 3.75 51.45
N SER A 441 12.00 2.77 52.08
CA SER A 441 13.41 2.52 51.82
C SER A 441 13.62 1.83 50.48
N GLU A 442 14.78 2.05 49.86
CA GLU A 442 15.15 1.46 48.57
C GLU A 442 15.10 -0.08 48.60
N ALA A 443 15.59 -0.71 49.68
CA ALA A 443 15.52 -2.17 49.84
C ALA A 443 14.09 -2.71 49.91
N ARG A 444 13.14 -1.97 50.51
CA ARG A 444 11.73 -2.37 50.55
C ARG A 444 11.01 -2.10 49.24
N PHE A 445 11.38 -1.04 48.53
CA PHE A 445 10.89 -0.78 47.18
C PHE A 445 11.26 -1.93 46.25
N GLN A 446 12.53 -2.35 46.23
CA GLN A 446 13.00 -3.42 45.34
C GLN A 446 12.21 -4.72 45.57
N MET A 447 12.06 -5.13 46.83
CA MET A 447 11.31 -6.35 47.17
C MET A 447 9.85 -6.31 46.66
N LEU A 448 9.13 -5.18 46.87
CA LEU A 448 7.74 -5.04 46.41
C LEU A 448 7.65 -4.87 44.88
N ALA A 449 8.62 -4.20 44.28
CA ALA A 449 8.71 -4.02 42.84
C ALA A 449 8.92 -5.37 42.14
N ASP A 450 9.82 -6.21 42.64
CA ASP A 450 10.09 -7.55 42.10
C ASP A 450 8.82 -8.43 42.16
N ASP A 451 8.11 -8.43 43.28
CA ASP A 451 6.85 -9.19 43.45
C ASP A 451 5.77 -8.71 42.45
N TYR A 452 5.59 -7.39 42.32
CA TYR A 452 4.62 -6.82 41.37
C TYR A 452 5.03 -7.08 39.93
N GLU A 453 6.31 -6.94 39.57
CA GLU A 453 6.80 -7.21 38.22
C GLU A 453 6.61 -8.69 37.84
N GLN A 454 6.85 -9.61 38.77
CA GLN A 454 6.59 -11.04 38.57
C GLN A 454 5.09 -11.31 38.37
N GLU A 455 4.21 -10.77 39.22
CA GLU A 455 2.76 -10.93 39.07
C GLU A 455 2.27 -10.32 37.74
N GLN A 456 2.80 -9.17 37.35
CA GLN A 456 2.50 -8.54 36.06
C GLN A 456 2.94 -9.40 34.87
N ALA A 457 4.12 -10.03 34.94
CA ALA A 457 4.61 -10.93 33.90
C ALA A 457 3.69 -12.14 33.74
N ASP A 458 3.32 -12.79 34.84
CA ASP A 458 2.43 -13.96 34.84
C ASP A 458 1.02 -13.60 34.33
N LEU A 459 0.50 -12.44 34.72
CA LEU A 459 -0.80 -11.94 34.23
C LEU A 459 -0.77 -11.63 32.74
N ARG A 460 0.31 -11.05 32.20
CA ARG A 460 0.44 -10.77 30.76
C ARG A 460 0.41 -12.06 29.95
N VAL A 461 1.17 -13.08 30.36
CA VAL A 461 1.15 -14.41 29.70
C VAL A 461 -0.24 -15.02 29.76
N LYS A 462 -0.90 -14.95 30.91
CA LYS A 462 -2.26 -15.49 31.08
C LYS A 462 -3.30 -14.76 30.23
N ILE A 463 -3.23 -13.43 30.15
CA ILE A 463 -4.11 -12.59 29.32
C ILE A 463 -3.93 -12.96 27.84
N GLU A 464 -2.69 -13.09 27.38
CA GLU A 464 -2.38 -13.49 26.02
C GLU A 464 -2.92 -14.89 25.70
N MET A 465 -2.66 -15.88 26.57
CA MET A 465 -3.17 -17.24 26.40
C MET A 465 -4.69 -17.29 26.35
N LEU A 466 -5.38 -16.69 27.34
CA LEU A 466 -6.84 -16.68 27.40
C LEU A 466 -7.45 -15.91 26.22
N GLY A 467 -6.84 -14.80 25.82
CA GLY A 467 -7.25 -14.01 24.66
C GLY A 467 -7.19 -14.85 23.38
N ASN A 468 -6.08 -15.54 23.16
CA ASN A 468 -5.90 -16.42 22.00
C ASN A 468 -6.89 -17.61 22.00
N GLU A 469 -7.15 -18.22 23.16
CA GLU A 469 -8.16 -19.29 23.27
C GLU A 469 -9.58 -18.81 22.95
N ILE A 470 -9.97 -17.64 23.49
CA ILE A 470 -11.28 -17.04 23.24
C ILE A 470 -11.42 -16.71 21.75
N GLN A 471 -10.42 -16.05 21.16
CA GLN A 471 -10.41 -15.70 19.75
C GLN A 471 -10.53 -16.94 18.87
N ASN A 472 -9.74 -17.99 19.13
CA ASN A 472 -9.78 -19.23 18.36
C ASN A 472 -11.16 -19.93 18.44
N GLN A 473 -11.79 -19.95 19.62
CA GLN A 473 -13.13 -20.53 19.77
C GLN A 473 -14.21 -19.73 19.03
N GLU A 474 -14.13 -18.40 19.08
CA GLU A 474 -15.05 -17.52 18.37
C GLU A 474 -14.87 -17.62 16.85
N ASP A 475 -13.62 -17.59 16.38
CA ASP A 475 -13.26 -17.76 14.97
C ASP A 475 -13.75 -19.11 14.44
N GLN A 476 -13.56 -20.21 15.20
CA GLN A 476 -14.00 -21.54 14.78
C GLN A 476 -15.52 -21.61 14.58
N ALA A 477 -16.30 -21.06 15.52
CA ALA A 477 -17.76 -21.05 15.42
C ALA A 477 -18.23 -20.22 14.20
N GLU A 478 -17.64 -19.05 14.01
CA GLU A 478 -17.96 -18.19 12.87
C GLU A 478 -17.55 -18.84 11.53
N ASN A 479 -16.41 -19.50 11.49
CA ASN A 479 -15.91 -20.22 10.32
C ASN A 479 -16.84 -21.36 9.89
N VAL A 480 -17.40 -22.12 10.83
CA VAL A 480 -18.39 -23.16 10.51
C VAL A 480 -19.66 -22.53 9.95
N ASP A 481 -20.17 -21.46 10.56
CA ASP A 481 -21.35 -20.75 10.06
C ASP A 481 -21.13 -20.19 8.65
N ARG A 482 -19.95 -19.61 8.37
CA ARG A 482 -19.54 -19.14 7.03
C ARG A 482 -19.53 -20.28 6.01
N PHE A 483 -18.91 -21.41 6.35
CA PHE A 483 -18.89 -22.58 5.48
C PHE A 483 -20.30 -23.11 5.18
N ILE A 484 -21.18 -23.19 6.17
CA ILE A 484 -22.56 -23.63 5.99
C ILE A 484 -23.31 -22.70 5.03
N ARG A 485 -23.13 -21.37 5.17
CA ARG A 485 -23.73 -20.40 4.24
C ARG A 485 -23.23 -20.61 2.82
N GLN A 486 -21.93 -20.87 2.61
CA GLN A 486 -21.38 -21.16 1.29
C GLN A 486 -21.90 -22.48 0.72
N ALA A 487 -21.92 -23.56 1.51
CA ALA A 487 -22.42 -24.85 1.08
C ALA A 487 -23.88 -24.75 0.58
N LYS A 488 -24.71 -23.96 1.26
CA LYS A 488 -26.10 -23.67 0.86
C LYS A 488 -26.23 -22.92 -0.47
N LYS A 489 -25.21 -22.19 -0.94
CA LYS A 489 -25.21 -21.57 -2.28
C LYS A 489 -25.19 -22.62 -3.40
N TYR A 490 -24.77 -23.86 -3.11
CA TYR A 490 -24.47 -24.89 -4.11
C TYR A 490 -25.24 -26.22 -3.92
N LEU A 491 -26.47 -26.17 -3.37
CA LEU A 491 -27.29 -27.37 -3.09
C LEU A 491 -27.46 -28.32 -4.29
N TYR A 492 -27.51 -27.78 -5.51
CA TYR A 492 -27.70 -28.54 -6.75
C TYR A 492 -26.42 -28.54 -7.61
N LEU A 493 -25.29 -28.89 -7.00
CA LEU A 493 -23.99 -28.90 -7.68
C LEU A 493 -23.93 -29.98 -8.79
N GLU A 494 -24.05 -29.58 -10.05
CA GLU A 494 -23.95 -30.49 -11.20
C GLU A 494 -22.51 -30.71 -11.69
N LYS A 495 -21.72 -29.64 -11.72
CA LYS A 495 -20.33 -29.66 -12.23
C LYS A 495 -19.45 -28.72 -11.43
N LEU A 496 -18.16 -29.05 -11.36
CA LEU A 496 -17.18 -28.15 -10.79
C LEU A 496 -16.88 -26.99 -11.74
N THR A 497 -16.76 -25.80 -11.17
CA THR A 497 -16.24 -24.63 -11.86
C THR A 497 -15.09 -24.04 -11.05
N PRO A 498 -14.18 -23.27 -11.67
CA PRO A 498 -13.13 -22.58 -10.94
C PRO A 498 -13.67 -21.72 -9.78
N THR A 499 -14.81 -21.05 -9.99
CA THR A 499 -15.47 -20.22 -8.98
C THR A 499 -15.91 -21.05 -7.78
N ILE A 500 -16.58 -22.19 -8.00
CA ILE A 500 -17.06 -23.07 -6.93
C ILE A 500 -15.88 -23.67 -6.15
N LEU A 501 -14.86 -24.15 -6.85
CA LEU A 501 -13.65 -24.66 -6.19
C LEU A 501 -12.94 -23.57 -5.40
N ASN A 502 -12.83 -22.37 -5.95
CA ASN A 502 -12.24 -21.26 -5.24
C ASN A 502 -13.11 -20.83 -4.06
N ASP A 503 -14.43 -20.89 -4.12
CA ASP A 503 -15.28 -20.50 -2.99
C ASP A 503 -15.27 -21.54 -1.86
N MET A 504 -15.21 -22.84 -2.20
CA MET A 504 -15.37 -23.93 -1.22
C MET A 504 -14.07 -24.61 -0.78
N VAL A 505 -13.05 -24.69 -1.64
CA VAL A 505 -11.87 -25.54 -1.44
C VAL A 505 -10.62 -24.71 -1.20
N ASN A 506 -9.91 -25.01 -0.12
CA ASN A 506 -8.63 -24.42 0.22
C ASN A 506 -7.47 -25.18 -0.46
N ALA A 507 -7.44 -26.50 -0.30
CA ALA A 507 -6.42 -27.36 -0.87
C ALA A 507 -6.94 -28.78 -1.10
N VAL A 508 -6.34 -29.48 -2.07
CA VAL A 508 -6.60 -30.91 -2.31
C VAL A 508 -5.28 -31.66 -2.20
N TYR A 509 -5.16 -32.51 -1.19
CA TYR A 509 -3.97 -33.31 -0.94
C TYR A 509 -4.10 -34.66 -1.63
N VAL A 510 -3.10 -34.99 -2.44
CA VAL A 510 -3.01 -36.28 -3.13
C VAL A 510 -1.95 -37.09 -2.40
N HIS A 511 -2.30 -38.30 -1.98
CA HIS A 511 -1.42 -39.26 -1.32
C HIS A 511 -0.70 -40.17 -2.31
N ALA A 512 0.32 -40.91 -1.84
CA ALA A 512 1.03 -41.87 -2.66
C ALA A 512 0.07 -43.00 -3.10
N PRO A 513 0.21 -43.53 -4.32
CA PRO A 513 -0.65 -44.60 -4.78
C PRO A 513 -0.32 -45.92 -4.07
N ASP A 514 -1.32 -46.55 -3.47
CA ASP A 514 -1.24 -47.92 -2.99
C ASP A 514 -1.53 -48.92 -4.14
N LYS A 515 -0.74 -49.98 -4.21
CA LYS A 515 -0.86 -51.06 -5.20
C LYS A 515 -0.94 -52.45 -4.54
N SER A 516 -1.03 -52.51 -3.21
CA SER A 516 -1.04 -53.74 -2.43
C SER A 516 -2.16 -54.71 -2.85
N SER A 517 -3.32 -54.18 -3.27
CA SER A 517 -4.51 -54.94 -3.66
C SER A 517 -4.51 -55.44 -5.12
N GLY A 518 -3.42 -55.21 -5.87
CA GLY A 518 -3.37 -55.48 -7.33
C GLY A 518 -4.05 -54.40 -8.18
N HIS A 519 -4.84 -53.51 -7.57
CA HIS A 519 -5.37 -52.30 -8.19
C HIS A 519 -4.62 -51.07 -7.68
N ARG A 520 -4.49 -50.04 -8.53
CA ARG A 520 -3.91 -48.76 -8.12
C ARG A 520 -4.98 -47.94 -7.39
N VAL A 521 -4.92 -47.93 -6.06
CA VAL A 521 -5.76 -47.11 -5.18
C VAL A 521 -4.97 -45.88 -4.77
N GLN A 522 -5.64 -44.75 -4.57
CA GLN A 522 -4.98 -43.52 -4.17
C GLN A 522 -5.92 -42.63 -3.38
N ASP A 523 -5.50 -42.23 -2.19
CA ASP A 523 -6.31 -41.37 -1.33
C ASP A 523 -6.18 -39.90 -1.74
N VAL A 524 -7.31 -39.19 -1.63
CA VAL A 524 -7.41 -37.76 -1.87
C VAL A 524 -8.09 -37.12 -0.68
N THR A 525 -7.42 -36.17 -0.03
CA THR A 525 -7.96 -35.44 1.12
C THR A 525 -8.27 -34.01 0.72
N ILE A 526 -9.51 -33.57 0.93
CA ILE A 526 -9.94 -32.22 0.58
C ILE A 526 -9.97 -31.37 1.85
N SER A 527 -9.27 -30.24 1.81
CA SER A 527 -9.34 -29.17 2.79
C SER A 527 -10.29 -28.09 2.28
N TYR A 528 -11.38 -27.88 3.00
CA TYR A 528 -12.38 -26.86 2.69
C TYR A 528 -11.98 -25.51 3.27
N ASN A 529 -12.45 -24.43 2.63
CA ASN A 529 -12.32 -23.09 3.19
C ASN A 529 -13.06 -23.02 4.54
N TYR A 530 -12.52 -22.22 5.47
CA TYR A 530 -13.00 -22.03 6.85
C TYR A 530 -12.90 -23.23 7.79
N ILE A 531 -13.22 -24.45 7.35
CA ILE A 531 -13.30 -25.63 8.23
C ILE A 531 -12.16 -26.65 8.05
N GLY A 532 -11.30 -26.46 7.06
CA GLY A 532 -10.14 -27.33 6.86
C GLY A 532 -10.50 -28.75 6.42
N ILE A 533 -9.71 -29.73 6.88
CA ILE A 533 -9.91 -31.14 6.54
C ILE A 533 -10.96 -31.74 7.48
N LEU A 534 -11.98 -32.37 6.92
CA LEU A 534 -13.01 -33.06 7.70
C LEU A 534 -12.42 -34.33 8.35
N PRO A 535 -12.79 -34.65 9.61
CA PRO A 535 -12.47 -35.95 10.20
C PRO A 535 -12.99 -37.11 9.35
N ALA A 536 -12.23 -38.21 9.25
CA ALA A 536 -12.48 -39.30 8.31
C ALA A 536 -13.89 -39.91 8.39
N ASN A 537 -14.48 -39.97 9.58
CA ASN A 537 -15.82 -40.53 9.80
C ASN A 537 -16.91 -39.48 9.98
N LEU A 538 -16.58 -38.18 9.93
CA LEU A 538 -17.51 -37.10 10.27
C LEU A 538 -18.82 -37.21 9.49
N LEU A 539 -18.73 -37.35 8.16
CA LEU A 539 -19.92 -37.40 7.30
C LEU A 539 -20.75 -38.66 7.58
N TYR A 540 -20.10 -39.80 7.82
CA TYR A 540 -20.76 -41.04 8.18
C TYR A 540 -21.47 -40.92 9.54
N ASP A 541 -20.80 -40.34 10.54
CA ASP A 541 -21.34 -40.19 11.88
C ASP A 541 -22.50 -39.19 11.92
N VAL A 542 -22.42 -38.11 11.15
CA VAL A 542 -23.49 -37.11 11.02
C VAL A 542 -24.71 -37.73 10.33
N MET A 543 -24.52 -38.42 9.22
CA MET A 543 -25.63 -39.02 8.45
C MET A 543 -26.30 -40.20 9.18
N ASN A 544 -25.57 -40.90 10.06
CA ASN A 544 -26.11 -42.02 10.85
C ASN A 544 -26.47 -41.64 12.29
N GLY A 545 -26.43 -40.35 12.66
CA GLY A 545 -26.77 -39.86 14.00
C GLY A 545 -25.84 -40.32 15.12
N LYS A 546 -24.62 -40.78 14.79
CA LYS A 546 -23.58 -41.22 15.76
C LYS A 546 -22.70 -40.07 16.27
N ALA A 547 -22.76 -38.90 15.63
CA ALA A 547 -22.11 -37.69 16.13
C ALA A 547 -22.89 -37.16 17.36
N ALA A 548 -22.55 -37.70 18.53
CA ALA A 548 -23.05 -37.24 19.84
C ALA A 548 -22.35 -35.94 20.23
#